data_AF-A0A4Q3AM67-F1
#
_entry.id   AF-A0A4Q3AM67-F1
#
_cell.length_a   1.000
_cell.length_b   1.000
_cell.length_c   1.000
_cell.angle_alpha   90.00
_cell.angle_beta   90.00
_cell.angle_gamma   90.00
#
_symmetry.space_group_name_H-M   'P 1'
#
loop_
_entity.id
_entity.type
_entity.pdbx_description
1 polymer ?
#
loop_
_entity_poly.entity_id
_entity_poly.type
_entity_poly.pdbx_seq_one_letter_code
_entity_poly.pdbx_strand_id
1 'polypeptide(L)'
;MHWFRAITKDEKNLTPVAEALEYFQVEYEEGQAELKVKGRRIDDVACKLPGIMEYRFAQYQELETILQYLEKVETKALIEQTQWFMANYPRQIPEHTARKYAEVEPNVFALTKIKLEVATVRNNFLALFKGIEALHYQVRNIVMLRTAGFDDATF
;
A
#
# COMPACT_ATOMS: atom_id res chain seq x y z
N MET A 1 12.21 2.76 4.06
CA MET A 1 11.56 3.71 4.99
C MET A 1 12.10 5.13 4.82
N HIS A 2 12.37 5.58 3.59
CA HIS A 2 12.79 6.96 3.31
C HIS A 2 11.58 7.92 3.33
N TRP A 3 10.49 7.52 2.66
CA TRP A 3 9.27 8.31 2.54
C TRP A 3 8.52 8.41 3.85
N PHE A 4 8.49 7.34 4.65
CA PHE A 4 7.87 7.39 5.98
C PHE A 4 8.48 8.50 6.86
N ARG A 5 9.80 8.66 6.86
CA ARG A 5 10.47 9.72 7.63
C ARG A 5 10.16 11.12 7.09
N ALA A 6 10.05 11.26 5.76
CA ALA A 6 9.72 12.53 5.14
C ALA A 6 8.29 12.96 5.51
N ILE A 7 7.34 12.02 5.46
CA ILE A 7 5.91 12.26 5.79
C ILE A 7 5.71 12.54 7.29
N THR A 8 6.40 11.82 8.17
CA THR A 8 6.23 11.99 9.62
C THR A 8 6.97 13.20 10.22
N LYS A 9 7.78 13.90 9.43
CA LYS A 9 8.55 15.06 9.89
C LYS A 9 7.66 16.22 10.34
N ASP A 10 6.54 16.44 9.65
CA ASP A 10 5.58 17.49 9.98
C ASP A 10 4.15 16.99 9.71
N GLU A 11 3.39 16.75 10.78
CA GLU A 11 2.01 16.26 10.72
C GLU A 11 1.08 17.20 9.92
N LYS A 12 1.39 18.49 9.88
CA LYS A 12 0.55 19.49 9.18
C LYS A 12 0.86 19.58 7.69
N ASN A 13 2.01 19.09 7.25
CA ASN A 13 2.44 19.16 5.86
C ASN A 13 2.31 17.80 5.17
N LEU A 14 1.24 17.63 4.40
CA LEU A 14 0.97 16.39 3.65
C LEU A 14 1.50 16.42 2.22
N THR A 15 2.20 17.49 1.81
CA THR A 15 2.84 17.58 0.48
C THR A 15 3.74 16.37 0.16
N PRO A 16 4.56 15.86 1.09
CA PRO A 16 5.40 14.69 0.82
C PRO A 16 4.63 13.40 0.50
N VAL A 17 3.34 13.32 0.84
CA VAL A 17 2.51 12.16 0.51
C VAL A 17 2.26 12.09 -0.99
N ALA A 18 1.99 13.23 -1.64
CA ALA A 18 1.77 13.28 -3.09
C ALA A 18 3.02 12.85 -3.87
N GLU A 19 4.19 13.35 -3.48
CA GLU A 19 5.49 12.97 -4.08
C GLU A 19 5.78 11.47 -3.88
N ALA A 20 5.48 10.94 -2.69
CA ALA A 20 5.63 9.52 -2.42
C ALA A 20 4.72 8.67 -3.32
N LEU A 21 3.46 9.09 -3.51
CA LEU A 21 2.51 8.37 -4.38
C LEU A 21 2.98 8.33 -5.84
N GLU A 22 3.49 9.44 -6.36
CA GLU A 22 4.07 9.47 -7.72
C GLU A 22 5.27 8.52 -7.84
N TYR A 23 6.18 8.55 -6.86
CA TYR A 23 7.30 7.62 -6.80
C TYR A 23 6.84 6.15 -6.80
N PHE A 24 5.90 5.80 -5.91
CA PHE A 24 5.40 4.43 -5.81
C PHE A 24 4.61 3.99 -7.05
N GLN A 25 3.96 4.92 -7.76
CA GLN A 25 3.27 4.60 -9.00
C GLN A 25 4.25 4.18 -10.10
N VAL A 26 5.38 4.89 -10.24
CA VAL A 26 6.45 4.50 -11.18
C VAL A 26 7.05 3.15 -10.79
N GLU A 27 7.37 2.96 -9.51
CA GLU A 27 7.90 1.69 -9.00
C GLU A 27 6.94 0.52 -9.22
N TYR A 28 5.63 0.75 -9.13
CA TYR A 28 4.62 -0.27 -9.40
C TYR A 28 4.64 -0.70 -10.87
N GLU A 29 4.71 0.26 -11.80
CA GLU A 29 4.79 -0.03 -13.24
C GLU A 29 6.05 -0.81 -13.61
N GLU A 30 7.18 -0.46 -13.01
CA GLU A 30 8.43 -1.23 -13.13
C GLU A 30 8.29 -2.64 -12.56
N GLY A 31 7.69 -2.77 -11.37
CA GLY A 31 7.43 -4.06 -10.73
C GLY A 31 6.54 -4.98 -11.56
N GLN A 32 5.54 -4.44 -12.26
CA GLN A 32 4.71 -5.25 -13.17
C GLN A 32 5.51 -5.88 -14.31
N ALA A 33 6.60 -5.23 -14.78
CA ALA A 33 7.46 -5.79 -15.81
C ALA A 33 8.29 -6.99 -15.29
N GLU A 34 8.54 -7.07 -13.98
CA GLU A 34 9.28 -8.17 -13.35
C GLU A 34 8.50 -9.49 -13.39
N LEU A 35 7.16 -9.44 -13.39
CA LEU A 35 6.28 -10.60 -13.53
C LEU A 35 6.30 -11.21 -14.95
N LYS A 36 6.77 -10.45 -15.95
CA LYS A 36 6.81 -10.90 -17.35
C LYS A 36 8.08 -11.75 -17.60
N VAL A 37 7.93 -13.06 -17.51
CA VAL A 37 9.05 -14.03 -17.66
C VAL A 37 9.10 -14.75 -19.01
N LYS A 38 8.18 -14.45 -19.94
CA LYS A 38 8.16 -15.09 -21.27
C LYS A 38 9.48 -14.88 -22.00
N GLY A 39 10.07 -15.97 -22.48
CA GLY A 39 11.35 -15.97 -23.20
C GLY A 39 12.60 -15.87 -22.32
N ARG A 40 12.47 -15.83 -20.98
CA ARG A 40 13.60 -15.86 -20.06
C ARG A 40 13.96 -17.30 -19.69
N ARG A 41 15.24 -17.54 -19.37
CA ARG A 41 15.69 -18.82 -18.81
C ARG A 41 15.23 -18.97 -17.36
N ILE A 42 14.97 -20.20 -16.94
CA ILE A 42 14.41 -20.49 -15.62
C ILE A 42 15.41 -20.19 -14.50
N ASP A 43 16.67 -20.55 -14.69
CA ASP A 43 17.77 -20.29 -13.75
C ASP A 43 17.99 -18.79 -13.52
N ASP A 44 17.98 -18.00 -14.60
CA ASP A 44 18.09 -16.53 -14.52
C ASP A 44 16.96 -15.90 -13.70
N VAL A 45 15.72 -16.40 -13.87
CA VAL A 45 14.56 -15.93 -13.10
C VAL A 45 14.66 -16.37 -11.65
N ALA A 46 14.99 -17.65 -11.40
CA ALA A 46 15.08 -18.23 -10.07
C ALA A 46 16.11 -17.52 -9.18
N CYS A 47 17.28 -17.16 -9.74
CA CYS A 47 18.31 -16.43 -8.99
C CYS A 47 17.90 -15.00 -8.60
N LYS A 48 17.07 -14.33 -9.41
CA LYS A 48 16.69 -12.92 -9.18
C LYS A 48 15.46 -12.77 -8.28
N LEU A 49 14.57 -13.77 -8.27
CA LEU A 49 13.31 -13.74 -7.53
C LEU A 49 13.44 -13.36 -6.05
N PRO A 50 14.40 -13.88 -5.26
CA PRO A 50 14.52 -13.52 -3.85
C PRO A 50 14.78 -12.02 -3.63
N GLY A 51 15.66 -11.42 -4.43
CA GLY A 51 15.96 -9.98 -4.33
C GLY A 51 14.78 -9.11 -4.77
N ILE A 52 14.09 -9.51 -5.84
CA ILE A 52 12.86 -8.83 -6.29
C ILE A 52 11.78 -8.91 -5.20
N MET A 53 11.58 -10.09 -4.62
CA MET A 53 10.59 -10.33 -3.57
C MET A 53 10.86 -9.47 -2.34
N GLU A 54 12.10 -9.43 -1.85
CA GLU A 54 12.49 -8.61 -0.70
C GLU A 54 12.28 -7.13 -0.97
N TYR A 55 12.72 -6.64 -2.13
CA TYR A 55 12.59 -5.24 -2.52
C TYR A 55 11.13 -4.79 -2.62
N ARG A 56 10.30 -5.54 -3.35
CA ARG A 56 8.87 -5.20 -3.53
C ARG A 56 8.07 -5.37 -2.24
N PHE A 57 8.43 -6.34 -1.40
CA PHE A 57 7.83 -6.49 -0.07
C PHE A 57 8.19 -5.32 0.84
N ALA A 58 9.44 -4.83 0.81
CA ALA A 58 9.84 -3.67 1.58
C ALA A 58 9.06 -2.40 1.18
N GLN A 59 8.84 -2.18 -0.12
CA GLN A 59 8.00 -1.08 -0.62
C GLN A 59 6.54 -1.21 -0.16
N TYR A 60 5.98 -2.42 -0.24
CA TYR A 60 4.64 -2.71 0.28
C TYR A 60 4.52 -2.40 1.78
N GLN A 61 5.49 -2.83 2.58
CA GLN A 61 5.51 -2.59 4.03
C GLN A 61 5.69 -1.10 4.37
N GLU A 62 6.45 -0.36 3.57
CA GLU A 62 6.57 1.09 3.73
C GLU A 62 5.23 1.79 3.48
N LEU A 63 4.52 1.45 2.40
CA LEU A 63 3.17 1.95 2.12
C LEU A 63 2.17 1.58 3.23
N GLU A 64 2.25 0.36 3.76
CA GLU A 64 1.42 -0.08 4.89
C GLU A 64 1.65 0.78 6.12
N THR A 65 2.91 1.07 6.42
CA THR A 65 3.30 1.89 7.58
C THR A 65 2.83 3.34 7.41
N ILE A 66 2.93 3.89 6.20
CA ILE A 66 2.41 5.23 5.87
C ILE A 66 0.87 5.26 6.02
N LEU A 67 0.17 4.25 5.51
CA LEU A 67 -1.29 4.15 5.63
C LEU A 67 -1.74 4.14 7.10
N GLN A 68 -1.10 3.32 7.93
CA GLN A 68 -1.39 3.23 9.37
C GLN A 68 -1.11 4.55 10.11
N TYR A 69 -0.09 5.30 9.69
CA TYR A 69 0.17 6.62 10.25
C TYR A 69 -0.94 7.60 9.89
N LEU A 70 -1.35 7.66 8.61
CA LEU A 70 -2.42 8.55 8.16
C LEU A 70 -3.77 8.22 8.83
N GLU A 71 -4.06 6.94 9.06
CA GLU A 71 -5.25 6.52 9.80
C GLU A 71 -5.25 7.05 11.25
N LYS A 72 -4.09 7.08 11.92
CA LYS A 72 -3.96 7.67 13.25
C LYS A 72 -4.15 9.19 13.23
N VAL A 73 -3.60 9.87 12.22
CA VAL A 73 -3.75 11.34 12.05
C VAL A 73 -5.21 11.71 11.82
N GLU A 74 -5.89 11.01 10.92
CA GLU A 74 -7.33 11.19 10.66
C GLU A 74 -8.17 10.92 11.92
N THR A 75 -7.88 9.82 12.64
CA THR A 75 -8.60 9.48 13.88
C THR A 75 -8.45 10.58 14.94
N LYS A 76 -7.25 11.14 15.08
CA LYS A 76 -6.98 12.26 16.00
C LYS A 76 -7.78 13.50 15.59
N ALA A 77 -7.73 13.88 14.32
CA ALA A 77 -8.49 15.02 13.78
C ALA A 77 -10.01 14.84 13.98
N LEU A 78 -10.52 13.62 13.75
CA LEU A 78 -11.93 13.28 13.96
C LEU A 78 -12.35 13.46 15.42
N ILE A 79 -11.52 13.02 16.38
CA ILE A 79 -11.81 13.15 17.81
C ILE A 79 -11.81 14.63 18.21
N GLU A 80 -10.80 15.39 17.80
CA GLU A 80 -10.70 16.84 18.09
C GLU A 80 -11.92 17.59 17.55
N GLN A 81 -12.32 17.31 16.30
CA GLN A 81 -13.48 17.94 15.68
C GLN A 81 -14.81 17.50 16.32
N THR A 82 -14.92 16.24 16.74
CA THR A 82 -16.10 15.74 17.47
C THR A 82 -16.25 16.47 18.82
N GLN A 83 -15.15 16.65 19.57
CA GLN A 83 -15.16 17.40 20.82
C GLN A 83 -15.52 18.86 20.60
N TRP A 84 -14.99 19.48 19.55
CA TRP A 84 -15.33 20.86 19.18
C TRP A 84 -16.83 21.03 18.92
N PHE A 85 -17.44 20.11 18.17
CA PHE A 85 -18.89 20.14 17.94
C PHE A 85 -19.70 19.93 19.22
N MET A 86 -19.28 19.04 20.12
CA MET A 86 -19.97 18.88 21.41
C MET A 86 -19.90 20.13 22.29
N ALA A 87 -18.77 20.85 22.27
CA ALA A 87 -18.55 22.04 23.09
C ALA A 87 -19.25 23.30 22.56
N ASN A 88 -19.30 23.49 21.24
CA ASN A 88 -19.72 24.76 20.64
C ASN A 88 -21.17 24.79 20.16
N TYR A 89 -21.88 23.65 20.17
CA TYR A 89 -23.28 23.64 19.76
C TYR A 89 -24.21 24.18 20.87
N PRO A 90 -25.17 25.07 20.54
CA PRO A 90 -26.08 25.67 21.52
C PRO A 90 -27.00 24.67 22.25
N ARG A 91 -27.20 23.50 21.66
CA ARG A 91 -27.92 22.36 22.27
C ARG A 91 -26.92 21.24 22.47
N GLN A 92 -27.03 20.51 23.58
CA GLN A 92 -26.25 19.30 23.77
C GLN A 92 -26.56 18.31 22.64
N ILE A 93 -25.56 18.07 21.80
CA ILE A 93 -25.62 17.07 20.74
C ILE A 93 -25.02 15.77 21.29
N PRO A 94 -25.69 14.62 21.10
CA PRO A 94 -25.10 13.33 21.49
C PRO A 94 -23.86 13.03 20.64
N GLU A 95 -22.86 12.40 21.26
CA GLU A 95 -21.54 12.13 20.66
C GLU A 95 -21.64 11.48 19.26
N HIS A 96 -22.52 10.50 19.09
CA HIS A 96 -22.70 9.82 17.79
C HIS A 96 -23.12 10.75 16.65
N THR A 97 -23.89 11.81 16.95
CA THR A 97 -24.32 12.80 15.97
C THR A 97 -23.20 13.80 15.70
N ALA A 98 -22.52 14.25 16.75
CA ALA A 98 -21.35 15.13 16.62
C ALA A 98 -20.25 14.49 15.76
N ARG A 99 -20.01 13.19 15.94
CA ARG A 99 -19.04 12.41 15.15
C ARG A 99 -19.40 12.38 13.66
N LYS A 100 -20.68 12.17 13.32
CA LYS A 100 -21.13 12.20 11.92
C LYS A 100 -20.89 13.57 11.26
N TYR A 101 -21.05 14.66 12.01
CA TYR A 101 -20.72 15.99 11.49
C TYR A 101 -19.23 16.21 11.35
N ALA A 102 -18.42 15.66 12.26
CA ALA A 102 -16.96 15.68 12.19
C ALA A 102 -16.42 14.90 10.98
N GLU A 103 -17.04 13.78 10.60
CA GLU A 103 -16.62 12.97 9.44
C GLU A 103 -16.77 13.72 8.10
N VAL A 104 -17.72 14.65 7.99
CA VAL A 104 -17.98 15.43 6.76
C VAL A 104 -17.28 16.79 6.80
N GLU A 105 -16.58 17.10 7.89
CA GLU A 105 -15.85 18.35 8.01
C GLU A 105 -14.70 18.41 6.99
N PRO A 106 -14.47 19.55 6.30
CA PRO A 106 -13.53 19.61 5.18
C PRO A 106 -12.10 19.13 5.48
N ASN A 107 -11.56 19.41 6.66
CA ASN A 107 -10.22 19.01 7.04
C ASN A 107 -10.14 17.50 7.31
N VAL A 108 -11.12 16.94 8.01
CA VAL A 108 -11.20 15.49 8.25
C VAL A 108 -11.40 14.73 6.93
N PHE A 109 -12.33 15.20 6.10
CA PHE A 109 -12.63 14.57 4.81
C PHE A 109 -11.42 14.61 3.84
N ALA A 110 -10.62 15.68 3.87
CA ALA A 110 -9.39 15.76 3.10
C ALA A 110 -8.37 14.68 3.51
N LEU A 111 -8.22 14.43 4.82
CA LEU A 111 -7.37 13.35 5.34
C LEU A 111 -7.90 11.98 4.90
N THR A 112 -9.22 11.76 4.93
CA THR A 112 -9.84 10.52 4.43
C THR A 112 -9.49 10.27 2.97
N LYS A 113 -9.58 11.30 2.13
CA LYS A 113 -9.26 11.19 0.69
C LYS A 113 -7.80 10.78 0.48
N ILE A 114 -6.86 11.47 1.14
CA ILE A 114 -5.42 11.17 1.04
C ILE A 114 -5.12 9.74 1.51
N LYS A 115 -5.71 9.33 2.64
CA LYS A 115 -5.59 7.96 3.16
C LYS A 115 -6.06 6.92 2.14
N LEU A 116 -7.19 7.15 1.47
CA LEU A 116 -7.74 6.24 0.46
C LEU A 116 -6.85 6.14 -0.79
N GLU A 117 -6.22 7.23 -1.21
CA GLU A 117 -5.24 7.22 -2.31
C GLU A 117 -4.03 6.35 -1.95
N VAL A 118 -3.47 6.50 -0.75
CA VAL A 118 -2.40 5.63 -0.24
C VAL A 118 -2.84 4.17 -0.14
N ALA A 119 -4.06 3.92 0.36
CA ALA A 119 -4.60 2.56 0.47
C ALA A 119 -4.70 1.87 -0.90
N THR A 120 -5.05 2.63 -1.95
CA THR A 120 -5.15 2.13 -3.32
C THR A 120 -3.78 1.69 -3.84
N VAL A 121 -2.76 2.53 -3.69
CA VAL A 121 -1.39 2.19 -4.11
C VAL A 121 -0.83 1.02 -3.29
N ARG A 122 -1.06 1.00 -1.97
CA ARG A 122 -0.71 -0.15 -1.10
C ARG A 122 -1.31 -1.45 -1.62
N ASN A 123 -2.59 -1.45 -1.98
CA ASN A 123 -3.27 -2.64 -2.49
C ASN A 123 -2.70 -3.11 -3.84
N ASN A 124 -2.27 -2.18 -4.70
CA ASN A 124 -1.57 -2.52 -5.94
C ASN A 124 -0.25 -3.26 -5.65
N PHE A 125 0.54 -2.79 -4.69
CA PHE A 125 1.76 -3.47 -4.25
C PHE A 125 1.49 -4.83 -3.59
N LEU A 126 0.39 -4.98 -2.85
CA LEU A 126 -0.02 -6.29 -2.33
C LEU A 126 -0.28 -7.29 -3.47
N ALA A 127 -0.98 -6.84 -4.52
CA ALA A 127 -1.23 -7.67 -5.69
C ALA A 127 0.07 -8.02 -6.43
N LEU A 128 0.99 -7.07 -6.57
CA LEU A 128 2.30 -7.28 -7.15
C LEU A 128 3.10 -8.34 -6.37
N PHE A 129 3.20 -8.18 -5.05
CA PHE A 129 3.90 -9.12 -4.18
C PHE A 129 3.32 -10.54 -4.28
N LYS A 130 1.98 -10.67 -4.21
CA LYS A 130 1.30 -11.96 -4.42
C LYS A 130 1.60 -12.57 -5.79
N GLY A 131 1.69 -11.74 -6.83
CA GLY A 131 2.08 -12.18 -8.17
C GLY A 131 3.49 -12.76 -8.20
N ILE A 132 4.44 -12.14 -7.47
CA ILE A 132 5.83 -12.60 -7.37
C ILE A 132 5.91 -13.92 -6.60
N GLU A 133 5.15 -14.07 -5.51
CA GLU A 133 5.05 -15.34 -4.77
C GLU A 133 4.49 -16.47 -5.65
N ALA A 134 3.42 -16.19 -6.41
CA ALA A 134 2.86 -17.13 -7.36
C ALA A 134 3.89 -17.52 -8.43
N LEU A 135 4.63 -16.55 -8.98
CA LEU A 135 5.69 -16.80 -9.94
C LEU A 135 6.80 -17.68 -9.35
N HIS A 136 7.24 -17.41 -8.12
CA HIS A 136 8.22 -18.24 -7.42
C HIS A 136 7.74 -19.71 -7.30
N TYR A 137 6.48 -19.89 -6.90
CA TYR A 137 5.88 -21.22 -6.82
C TYR A 137 5.81 -21.93 -8.19
N GLN A 138 5.41 -21.21 -9.25
CA GLN A 138 5.35 -21.77 -10.60
C GLN A 138 6.74 -22.15 -11.13
N VAL A 139 7.76 -21.31 -10.90
CA VAL A 139 9.14 -21.62 -11.28
C VAL A 139 9.60 -22.92 -10.63
N ARG A 140 9.34 -23.10 -9.33
CA ARG A 140 9.66 -24.35 -8.63
C ARG A 140 8.97 -25.55 -9.26
N ASN A 141 7.66 -25.45 -9.56
CA ASN A 141 6.90 -26.55 -10.15
C ASN A 141 7.42 -26.93 -11.54
N ILE A 142 7.74 -25.94 -12.38
CA ILE A 142 8.31 -26.18 -13.70
C ILE A 142 9.67 -26.87 -13.58
N VAL A 143 10.54 -26.43 -12.67
CA VAL A 143 11.83 -27.09 -12.43
C VAL A 143 11.62 -28.56 -12.06
N MET A 144 10.69 -28.86 -11.14
CA MET A 144 10.40 -30.24 -10.73
C MET A 144 9.91 -31.10 -11.91
N LEU A 145 8.99 -30.59 -12.73
CA LEU A 145 8.50 -31.29 -13.92
C LEU A 145 9.61 -31.58 -14.93
N ARG A 146 10.47 -30.59 -15.22
CA ARG A 146 11.62 -30.74 -16.13
C ARG A 146 12.62 -31.76 -15.61
N THR A 147 12.92 -31.75 -14.31
CA THR A 147 13.82 -32.75 -13.70
C THR A 147 13.26 -34.17 -13.73
N ALA A 148 11.93 -34.31 -13.75
CA ALA A 148 11.26 -35.60 -13.86
C ALA A 148 11.07 -36.07 -15.31
N GLY A 149 11.43 -35.25 -16.32
CA GLY A 149 11.28 -35.58 -17.73
C GLY A 149 9.87 -35.34 -18.30
N PHE A 150 9.00 -34.63 -17.58
CA PHE A 150 7.64 -34.30 -18.01
C PHE A 150 7.56 -32.91 -18.64
N ASP A 151 8.18 -32.73 -19.80
CA ASP A 151 8.21 -31.43 -20.50
C ASP A 151 6.89 -31.06 -21.18
N ASP A 152 6.06 -32.05 -21.54
CA ASP A 152 4.80 -31.89 -22.30
C ASP A 152 3.64 -32.65 -21.63
N ALA A 153 3.42 -32.40 -20.33
CA ALA A 153 2.32 -33.00 -19.60
C ALA A 153 0.96 -32.43 -20.07
N THR A 154 0.08 -33.29 -20.58
CA THR A 154 -1.31 -32.95 -20.93
C THR A 154 -2.26 -33.29 -19.77
N PHE A 155 -3.35 -32.51 -19.63
CA PHE A 155 -4.40 -32.77 -18.64
C PHE A 155 -5.18 -34.06 -18.93
#